data_AF-A0A1I0Y751-F1
#
_entry.id   AF-A0A1I0Y751-F1
#
_cell.length_a   1.000
_cell.length_b   1.000
_cell.length_c   1.000
_cell.angle_alpha   90.00
_cell.angle_beta   90.00
_cell.angle_gamma   90.00
#
_symmetry.space_group_name_H-M   'P 1'
#
loop_
_entity.id
_entity.type
_entity.pdbx_description
1 polymer ?
#
loop_
_entity_poly.entity_id
_entity_poly.type
_entity_poly.pdbx_seq_one_letter_code
_entity_poly.pdbx_strand_id
1 'polypeptide(L)'
;MNETPPVSMRAEDQVSEILRRNEKAMMDAILKVCEDTERRTADDLKSAGVDPIRMRDGYSASVALHLLFLQQCGADMETSKGGDAKRASQILRAGRRISAHYWEGIDAEQSAGRSDIAMDREEQRELAVSAQRAASRAVMRALVEQASTADPDLRDRITADIETYIARLAPISETDRYFAERVRENAALLLQPPSVQTPPVKDTSVDDGE
;
A
#
# COMPACT_ATOMS: atom_id res chain seq x y z
N MET A 1 24.28 -11.18 37.60
CA MET A 1 24.23 -10.35 36.39
C MET A 1 23.24 -11.02 35.45
N ASN A 2 22.03 -10.48 35.34
CA ASN A 2 21.02 -11.00 34.40
C ASN A 2 21.22 -10.29 33.07
N GLU A 3 21.94 -10.94 32.15
CA GLU A 3 21.92 -10.51 30.75
C GLU A 3 20.62 -10.96 30.12
N THR A 4 19.69 -10.03 29.96
CA THR A 4 18.55 -10.16 29.04
C THR A 4 19.10 -10.33 27.61
N PRO A 5 18.64 -11.34 26.83
CA PRO A 5 19.15 -11.56 25.48
C PRO A 5 18.64 -10.48 24.50
N PRO A 6 19.31 -10.26 23.34
CA PRO A 6 18.98 -9.18 22.43
C PRO A 6 17.74 -9.54 21.62
N VAL A 7 16.57 -9.09 22.08
CA VAL A 7 15.29 -9.28 21.39
C VAL A 7 15.15 -8.35 20.17
N SER A 8 15.95 -7.29 20.05
CA SER A 8 15.77 -6.26 19.00
C SER A 8 16.22 -6.69 17.59
N MET A 9 17.34 -7.42 17.46
CA MET A 9 17.88 -7.77 16.12
C MET A 9 17.02 -8.81 15.38
N ARG A 10 16.41 -9.77 16.10
CA ARG A 10 15.51 -10.77 15.49
C ARG A 10 14.18 -10.19 15.04
N ALA A 11 13.68 -9.16 15.72
CA ALA A 11 12.41 -8.52 15.36
C ALA A 11 12.55 -7.67 14.09
N GLU A 12 13.66 -6.94 13.94
CA GLU A 12 13.99 -6.17 12.74
C GLU A 12 14.15 -7.07 11.51
N ASP A 13 14.86 -8.19 11.65
CA ASP A 13 15.00 -9.20 10.60
C ASP A 13 13.65 -9.80 10.18
N GLN A 14 12.77 -10.04 11.15
CA GLN A 14 11.43 -10.57 10.90
C GLN A 14 10.53 -9.55 10.20
N VAL A 15 10.58 -8.27 10.58
CA VAL A 15 9.83 -7.21 9.90
C VAL A 15 10.32 -7.04 8.46
N SER A 16 11.64 -7.00 8.25
CA SER A 16 12.23 -6.90 6.92
C SER A 16 11.79 -8.04 6.00
N GLU A 17 11.81 -9.28 6.51
CA GLU A 17 11.36 -10.45 5.75
C GLU A 17 9.85 -10.42 5.46
N ILE A 18 9.02 -9.94 6.40
CA ILE A 18 7.58 -9.76 6.17
C ILE A 18 7.34 -8.72 5.06
N LEU A 19 8.03 -7.57 5.11
CA LEU A 19 7.91 -6.54 4.09
C LEU A 19 8.33 -7.07 2.71
N ARG A 20 9.49 -7.73 2.62
CA ARG A 20 9.98 -8.33 1.38
C ARG A 20 9.02 -9.35 0.79
N ARG A 21 8.41 -10.20 1.64
CA ARG A 21 7.40 -11.18 1.20
C ARG A 21 6.15 -10.50 0.68
N ASN A 22 5.67 -9.46 1.36
CA ASN A 22 4.51 -8.70 0.92
C ASN A 22 4.78 -7.93 -0.37
N GLU A 23 5.95 -7.32 -0.52
CA GLU A 23 6.39 -6.65 -1.75
C GLU A 23 6.41 -7.61 -2.94
N LYS A 24 6.95 -8.82 -2.73
CA LYS A 24 6.89 -9.87 -3.75
C LYS A 24 5.46 -10.27 -4.10
N ALA A 25 4.62 -10.52 -3.09
CA ALA A 25 3.22 -10.89 -3.31
C ALA A 25 2.43 -9.78 -4.04
N MET A 26 2.71 -8.51 -3.74
CA MET A 26 2.14 -7.37 -4.46
C MET A 26 2.58 -7.36 -5.93
N MET A 27 3.86 -7.58 -6.21
CA MET A 27 4.36 -7.65 -7.59
C MET A 27 3.71 -8.80 -8.37
N ASP A 28 3.66 -10.00 -7.76
CA ASP A 28 3.03 -11.17 -8.38
C ASP A 28 1.54 -10.89 -8.69
N ALA A 29 0.83 -10.23 -7.77
CA ALA A 29 -0.56 -9.84 -7.99
C ALA A 29 -0.73 -8.81 -9.13
N ILE A 30 0.14 -7.81 -9.21
CA ILE A 30 0.12 -6.79 -10.28
C ILE A 30 0.36 -7.45 -11.64
N LEU A 31 1.37 -8.32 -11.75
CA LEU A 31 1.68 -9.02 -12.99
C LEU A 31 0.53 -9.95 -13.41
N LYS A 32 -0.08 -10.66 -12.46
CA LYS A 32 -1.26 -11.48 -12.73
C LYS A 32 -2.43 -10.66 -13.25
N VAL A 33 -2.70 -9.49 -12.66
CA VAL A 33 -3.73 -8.58 -13.14
C VAL A 33 -3.44 -8.09 -14.57
N CYS A 34 -2.17 -7.84 -14.90
CA CYS A 34 -1.77 -7.49 -16.26
C CYS A 34 -2.09 -8.62 -17.25
N GLU A 35 -1.67 -9.86 -16.94
CA GLU A 35 -1.94 -11.04 -17.78
C GLU A 35 -3.45 -11.31 -17.96
N ASP A 36 -4.22 -11.23 -16.88
CA ASP A 36 -5.65 -11.47 -16.92
C ASP A 36 -6.38 -10.37 -17.72
N THR A 37 -5.90 -9.12 -17.65
CA THR A 37 -6.44 -8.00 -18.44
C THR A 37 -6.13 -8.17 -19.93
N GLU A 38 -4.93 -8.63 -20.27
CA GLU A 38 -4.57 -8.95 -21.66
C GLU A 38 -5.46 -10.04 -22.23
N ARG A 39 -5.68 -11.12 -21.48
CA ARG A 39 -6.56 -12.22 -21.89
C ARG A 39 -7.98 -11.74 -22.12
N ARG A 40 -8.55 -10.99 -21.18
CA ARG A 40 -9.91 -10.43 -21.30
C ARG A 40 -10.04 -9.50 -22.50
N THR A 41 -9.06 -8.61 -22.69
CA THR A 41 -9.05 -7.70 -23.84
C THR A 41 -9.03 -8.48 -25.17
N ALA A 42 -8.25 -9.55 -25.26
CA ALA A 42 -8.22 -10.40 -26.45
C ALA A 42 -9.55 -11.12 -26.68
N ASP A 43 -10.19 -11.65 -25.63
CA ASP A 43 -11.50 -12.31 -25.70
C ASP A 43 -12.60 -11.32 -26.11
N ASP A 44 -12.58 -10.10 -25.59
CA ASP A 44 -13.54 -9.03 -25.91
C ASP A 44 -13.39 -8.57 -27.37
N LEU A 45 -12.15 -8.35 -27.83
CA LEU A 45 -11.86 -8.01 -29.24
C LEU A 45 -12.36 -9.10 -30.19
N LYS A 46 -12.04 -10.37 -29.87
CA LYS A 46 -12.50 -11.53 -30.65
C LYS A 46 -14.02 -11.61 -30.70
N SER A 47 -14.69 -11.37 -29.58
CA SER A 47 -16.16 -11.37 -29.49
C SER A 47 -16.78 -10.21 -30.29
N ALA A 48 -16.08 -9.10 -30.44
CA ALA A 48 -16.46 -7.97 -31.29
C ALA A 48 -16.14 -8.17 -32.78
N GLY A 49 -15.59 -9.33 -33.18
CA GLY A 49 -15.16 -9.60 -34.55
C GLY A 49 -13.91 -8.84 -34.97
N VAL A 50 -13.15 -8.32 -34.00
CA VAL A 50 -11.88 -7.63 -34.22
C VAL A 50 -10.74 -8.62 -33.98
N ASP A 51 -9.84 -8.77 -34.96
CA ASP A 51 -8.66 -9.61 -34.78
C ASP A 51 -7.80 -9.09 -33.61
N PRO A 52 -7.43 -9.94 -32.64
CA PRO A 52 -6.64 -9.51 -31.50
C PRO A 52 -5.31 -8.88 -31.93
N ILE A 53 -5.10 -7.63 -31.53
CA ILE A 53 -3.84 -6.92 -31.78
C ILE A 53 -2.79 -7.51 -30.83
N ARG A 54 -1.64 -7.94 -31.38
CA ARG A 54 -0.50 -8.33 -30.56
C ARG A 54 0.10 -7.07 -29.92
N MET A 55 -0.17 -6.87 -28.63
CA MET A 55 0.43 -5.77 -27.86
C MET A 55 1.95 -5.96 -27.76
N ARG A 56 2.69 -4.86 -27.64
CA ARG A 56 4.13 -4.91 -27.35
C ARG A 56 4.36 -5.59 -26.01
N ASP A 57 5.38 -6.44 -25.91
CA ASP A 57 5.83 -7.04 -24.65
C ASP A 57 5.97 -5.96 -23.56
N GLY A 58 5.32 -6.17 -22.41
CA GLY A 58 5.34 -5.24 -21.27
C GLY A 58 4.40 -4.04 -21.39
N TYR A 59 3.51 -3.99 -22.40
CA TYR A 59 2.51 -2.93 -22.53
C TYR A 59 1.65 -2.77 -21.27
N SER A 60 1.03 -3.85 -20.79
CA SER A 60 0.14 -3.79 -19.63
C SER A 60 0.88 -3.44 -18.34
N ALA A 61 2.11 -3.92 -18.17
CA ALA A 61 2.97 -3.50 -17.06
C ALA A 61 3.30 -2.00 -17.13
N SER A 62 3.49 -1.46 -18.33
CA SER A 62 3.72 -0.01 -18.53
C SER A 62 2.46 0.80 -18.22
N VAL A 63 1.28 0.30 -18.62
CA VAL A 63 -0.02 0.91 -18.27
C VAL A 63 -0.24 0.88 -16.75
N ALA A 64 0.01 -0.25 -16.10
CA ALA A 64 -0.10 -0.38 -14.65
C ALA A 64 0.82 0.61 -13.92
N LEU A 65 2.08 0.74 -14.35
CA LEU A 65 3.01 1.72 -13.81
C LEU A 65 2.50 3.16 -13.99
N HIS A 66 1.95 3.49 -15.17
CA HIS A 66 1.39 4.80 -15.44
C HIS A 66 0.19 5.12 -14.55
N LEU A 67 -0.77 4.19 -14.41
CA LEU A 67 -1.95 4.36 -13.56
C LEU A 67 -1.57 4.50 -12.09
N LEU A 68 -0.62 3.70 -11.60
CA LEU A 68 -0.09 3.83 -10.25
C LEU A 68 0.60 5.18 -10.04
N PHE A 69 1.35 5.67 -11.03
CA PHE A 69 1.98 6.98 -10.96
C PHE A 69 0.94 8.10 -10.86
N LEU A 70 -0.10 8.09 -11.69
CA LEU A 70 -1.18 9.08 -11.63
C LEU A 70 -1.90 9.04 -10.28
N GLN A 71 -2.26 7.85 -9.82
CA GLN A 71 -2.90 7.62 -8.52
C GLN A 71 -2.04 8.16 -7.37
N GLN A 72 -0.73 7.91 -7.39
CA GLN A 72 0.18 8.44 -6.38
C GLN A 72 0.29 9.96 -6.44
N CYS A 73 0.23 10.56 -7.63
CA CYS A 73 0.24 12.00 -7.78
C CYS A 73 -1.12 12.66 -7.47
N GLY A 74 -2.18 11.89 -7.24
CA GLY A 74 -3.54 12.42 -7.11
C GLY A 74 -4.09 13.01 -8.42
N ALA A 75 -3.53 12.59 -9.56
CA ALA A 75 -4.01 13.00 -10.87
C ALA A 75 -5.24 12.21 -11.27
N ASP A 76 -6.11 12.84 -12.05
CA ASP A 76 -7.22 12.18 -12.72
C ASP A 76 -6.70 11.10 -13.69
N MET A 77 -7.21 9.87 -13.58
CA MET A 77 -6.68 8.72 -14.31
C MET A 77 -7.01 8.73 -15.81
N GLU A 78 -8.03 9.47 -16.24
CA GLU A 78 -8.44 9.54 -17.66
C GLU A 78 -7.76 10.69 -18.39
N THR A 79 -7.60 11.84 -17.72
CA THR A 79 -7.10 13.08 -18.32
C THR A 79 -5.67 13.43 -17.90
N SER A 80 -5.12 12.74 -16.90
CA SER A 80 -3.82 13.02 -16.28
C SER A 80 -3.70 14.40 -15.62
N LYS A 81 -4.81 15.12 -15.45
CA LYS A 81 -4.82 16.49 -14.89
C LYS A 81 -4.98 16.49 -13.37
N GLY A 82 -4.65 17.64 -12.75
CA GLY A 82 -4.90 17.88 -11.33
C GLY A 82 -3.89 17.25 -10.35
N GLY A 83 -2.88 16.54 -10.86
CA GLY A 83 -1.86 15.92 -10.02
C GLY A 83 -0.89 16.89 -9.35
N ASP A 84 -0.28 16.43 -8.26
CA ASP A 84 0.77 17.11 -7.52
C ASP A 84 2.13 16.95 -8.24
N ALA A 85 2.57 18.02 -8.91
CA ALA A 85 3.83 18.07 -9.63
C ALA A 85 5.06 17.84 -8.74
N LYS A 86 4.99 18.20 -7.46
CA LYS A 86 6.07 17.98 -6.51
C LYS A 86 6.19 16.51 -6.17
N ARG A 87 5.08 15.87 -5.86
CA ARG A 87 5.03 14.41 -5.60
C ARG A 87 5.47 13.60 -6.83
N ALA A 88 5.04 14.03 -8.02
CA ALA A 88 5.53 13.48 -9.28
C ALA A 88 7.06 13.56 -9.41
N SER A 89 7.65 14.73 -9.10
CA SER A 89 9.09 14.94 -9.14
C SER A 89 9.85 14.01 -8.20
N GLN A 90 9.37 13.85 -6.97
CA GLN A 90 9.98 12.97 -5.95
C GLN A 90 9.97 11.50 -6.39
N ILE A 91 8.85 11.01 -6.94
CA ILE A 91 8.74 9.62 -7.44
C ILE A 91 9.73 9.38 -8.59
N LEU A 92 9.82 10.32 -9.53
CA LEU A 92 10.76 10.21 -10.66
C LEU A 92 12.22 10.24 -10.20
N ARG A 93 12.55 11.06 -9.19
CA ARG A 93 13.89 11.06 -8.58
C ARG A 93 14.21 9.73 -7.93
N ALA A 94 13.25 9.12 -7.21
CA ALA A 94 13.46 7.79 -6.62
C ALA A 94 13.82 6.74 -7.68
N GLY A 95 13.11 6.71 -8.81
CA GLY A 95 13.45 5.83 -9.94
C GLY A 95 14.85 6.10 -10.50
N ARG A 96 15.22 7.38 -10.68
CA ARG A 96 16.57 7.76 -11.14
C ARG A 96 17.65 7.30 -10.17
N ARG A 97 17.45 7.46 -8.85
CA ARG A 97 18.38 6.98 -7.82
C ARG A 97 18.58 5.46 -7.91
N ILE A 98 17.48 4.71 -8.04
CA ILE A 98 17.55 3.24 -8.17
C ILE A 98 18.40 2.86 -9.39
N SER A 99 18.12 3.47 -10.54
CA SER A 99 18.87 3.19 -11.77
C SER A 99 20.34 3.55 -11.67
N ALA A 100 20.67 4.68 -11.03
CA ALA A 100 22.06 5.15 -10.91
C ALA A 100 22.89 4.32 -9.93
N HIS A 101 22.27 3.75 -8.89
CA HIS A 101 22.98 3.04 -7.83
C HIS A 101 23.00 1.52 -8.00
N TYR A 102 21.98 0.92 -8.61
CA TYR A 102 21.80 -0.53 -8.59
C TYR A 102 21.83 -1.20 -9.97
N TRP A 103 21.86 -0.44 -11.07
CA TRP A 103 21.88 -1.01 -12.42
C TRP A 103 23.22 -0.76 -13.11
N GLU A 104 23.73 -1.79 -13.79
CA GLU A 104 24.94 -1.70 -14.61
C GLU A 104 24.65 -0.88 -15.89
N GLY A 105 25.55 0.02 -16.28
CA GLY A 105 25.48 0.75 -17.56
C GLY A 105 25.25 2.27 -17.48
N ILE A 106 25.15 2.87 -16.29
CA ILE A 106 25.26 4.33 -16.11
C ILE A 106 26.68 4.65 -15.62
N ASP A 107 27.48 5.31 -16.46
CA ASP A 107 28.85 5.69 -16.12
C ASP A 107 28.90 6.61 -14.90
N ALA A 108 29.94 6.47 -14.07
CA ALA A 108 30.13 7.26 -12.85
C ALA A 108 30.18 8.78 -13.14
N GLU A 109 30.66 9.19 -14.31
CA GLU A 109 30.62 10.58 -14.77
C GLU A 109 29.21 11.09 -15.09
N GLN A 110 28.32 10.23 -15.62
CA GLN A 110 26.91 10.57 -15.85
C GLN A 110 26.12 10.66 -14.53
N SER A 111 26.57 9.95 -13.50
CA SER A 111 26.03 9.98 -12.14
C SER A 111 26.53 11.21 -11.35
N ALA A 112 27.80 11.59 -11.50
CA ALA A 112 28.43 12.69 -10.75
C ALA A 112 27.90 14.11 -11.12
N GLY A 113 27.34 14.28 -12.33
CA GLY A 113 26.75 15.56 -12.76
C GLY A 113 25.31 15.81 -12.29
N ARG A 114 24.69 14.87 -11.58
CA ARG A 114 23.27 14.90 -11.22
C ARG A 114 23.07 15.18 -9.73
N SER A 115 22.89 16.46 -9.39
CA SER A 115 22.58 16.90 -8.01
C SER A 115 21.22 16.43 -7.48
N ASP A 116 20.39 15.78 -8.31
CA ASP A 116 19.05 15.28 -7.98
C ASP A 116 19.02 13.83 -7.49
N ILE A 117 20.18 13.20 -7.29
CA ILE A 117 20.31 11.80 -6.84
C ILE A 117 20.36 11.68 -5.31
N ALA A 118 20.56 12.76 -4.55
CA ALA A 118 20.43 12.72 -3.10
C ALA A 118 18.95 12.86 -2.68
N MET A 119 18.48 12.01 -1.76
CA MET A 119 17.16 12.20 -1.13
C MET A 119 17.18 13.52 -0.36
N ASP A 120 16.34 14.47 -0.77
CA ASP A 120 16.35 15.80 -0.18
C ASP A 120 15.71 15.82 1.23
N ARG A 121 15.90 16.92 1.97
CA ARG A 121 15.41 17.05 3.35
C ARG A 121 13.89 17.00 3.46
N GLU A 122 13.18 17.31 2.38
CA GLU A 122 11.72 17.30 2.36
C GLU A 122 11.18 15.90 2.12
N GLU A 123 11.75 15.18 1.15
CA GLU A 123 11.51 13.74 0.95
C GLU A 123 11.80 12.95 2.24
N GLN A 124 12.90 13.28 2.95
CA GLN A 124 13.20 12.69 4.27
C GLN A 124 12.12 12.95 5.31
N ARG A 125 11.57 14.18 5.37
CA ARG A 125 10.51 14.55 6.32
C ARG A 125 9.21 13.81 6.01
N GLU A 126 8.82 13.74 4.74
CA GLU A 126 7.60 13.04 4.32
C GLU A 126 7.68 11.53 4.62
N LEU A 127 8.84 10.91 4.38
CA LEU A 127 9.08 9.52 4.73
C LEU A 127 9.04 9.31 6.25
N ALA A 128 9.66 10.21 7.03
CA ALA A 128 9.62 10.15 8.49
C ALA A 128 8.20 10.31 9.05
N VAL A 129 7.40 11.24 8.50
CA VAL A 129 5.98 11.41 8.88
C VAL A 129 5.16 10.16 8.54
N SER A 130 5.42 9.56 7.38
CA SER A 130 4.73 8.32 6.96
C SER A 130 5.08 7.14 7.89
N ALA A 131 6.36 7.00 8.24
CA ALA A 131 6.84 6.01 9.19
C ALA A 131 6.24 6.23 10.59
N GLN A 132 6.21 7.48 11.06
CA GLN A 132 5.57 7.84 12.33
C GLN A 132 4.08 7.48 12.34
N ARG A 133 3.35 7.81 11.27
CA ARG A 133 1.92 7.45 11.14
C ARG A 133 1.72 5.94 11.19
N ALA A 134 2.56 5.16 10.50
CA ALA A 134 2.50 3.71 10.53
C ALA A 134 2.74 3.16 11.96
N ALA A 135 3.76 3.66 12.64
CA ALA A 135 4.07 3.26 14.02
C ALA A 135 2.94 3.62 15.00
N SER A 136 2.42 4.85 14.95
CA SER A 136 1.30 5.28 15.80
C SER A 136 0.06 4.43 15.56
N ARG A 137 -0.23 4.08 14.31
CA ARG A 137 -1.37 3.21 13.96
C ARG A 137 -1.20 1.80 14.52
N ALA A 138 0.00 1.22 14.46
CA ALA A 138 0.28 -0.09 15.01
C ALA A 138 0.11 -0.11 16.55
N VAL A 139 0.65 0.90 17.24
CA VAL A 139 0.50 1.05 18.69
C VAL A 139 -0.97 1.21 19.09
N MET A 140 -1.71 2.08 18.42
CA MET A 140 -3.14 2.27 18.71
C MET A 140 -3.94 0.98 18.49
N ARG A 141 -3.66 0.22 17.43
CA ARG A 141 -4.31 -1.08 17.21
C ARG A 141 -4.04 -2.07 18.34
N ALA A 142 -2.79 -2.22 18.75
CA ALA A 142 -2.43 -3.12 19.85
C ALA A 142 -3.12 -2.73 21.17
N LEU A 143 -3.20 -1.42 21.47
CA LEU A 143 -3.90 -0.92 22.65
C LEU A 143 -5.41 -1.17 22.57
N VAL A 144 -6.04 -0.91 21.42
CA VAL A 144 -7.47 -1.19 21.21
C VAL A 144 -7.74 -2.68 21.36
N GLU A 145 -6.90 -3.56 20.82
CA GLU A 145 -7.04 -5.00 20.94
C GLU A 145 -6.95 -5.48 22.39
N GLN A 146 -5.92 -5.02 23.11
CA GLN A 146 -5.76 -5.33 24.53
C GLN A 146 -6.96 -4.83 25.35
N ALA A 147 -7.39 -3.59 25.14
CA ALA A 147 -8.50 -3.01 25.87
C ALA A 147 -9.85 -3.68 25.51
N SER A 148 -10.04 -4.08 24.25
CA SER A 148 -11.24 -4.80 23.81
C SER A 148 -11.35 -6.21 24.40
N THR A 149 -10.25 -6.78 24.88
CA THR A 149 -10.26 -8.07 25.59
C THR A 149 -10.84 -7.92 27.00
N ALA A 150 -10.58 -6.80 27.65
CA ALA A 150 -11.14 -6.46 28.96
C ALA A 150 -12.58 -5.88 28.85
N ASP A 151 -12.89 -5.23 27.73
CA ASP A 151 -14.14 -4.52 27.49
C ASP A 151 -14.61 -4.75 26.04
N PRO A 152 -15.42 -5.80 25.78
CA PRO A 152 -15.85 -6.18 24.43
C PRO A 152 -16.60 -5.07 23.67
N ASP A 153 -17.31 -4.19 24.39
CA ASP A 153 -18.14 -3.12 23.83
C ASP A 153 -17.34 -1.83 23.54
N LEU A 154 -16.04 -1.82 23.86
CA LEU A 154 -15.17 -0.64 23.69
C LEU A 154 -15.16 -0.14 22.24
N ARG A 155 -15.08 -1.05 21.26
CA ARG A 155 -15.02 -0.68 19.83
C ARG A 155 -16.29 0.01 19.36
N ASP A 156 -17.45 -0.49 19.80
CA ASP A 156 -18.75 0.07 19.45
C ASP A 156 -18.93 1.44 20.09
N ARG A 157 -18.50 1.61 21.34
CA ARG A 157 -18.51 2.90 22.03
C ARG A 157 -17.60 3.94 21.38
N ILE A 158 -16.36 3.57 21.01
CA ILE A 158 -15.46 4.49 20.28
C ILE A 158 -16.10 4.90 18.95
N THR A 159 -16.73 3.95 18.23
CA THR A 159 -17.44 4.23 16.98
C THR A 159 -18.60 5.21 17.20
N ALA A 160 -19.42 4.98 18.23
CA ALA A 160 -20.54 5.84 18.58
C ALA A 160 -20.10 7.26 19.01
N ASP A 161 -19.01 7.36 19.76
CA ASP A 161 -18.44 8.65 20.18
C ASP A 161 -17.90 9.45 18.97
N ILE A 162 -17.30 8.77 18.00
CA ILE A 162 -16.83 9.38 16.75
C ILE A 162 -18.00 9.89 15.91
N GLU A 163 -19.07 9.10 15.75
CA GLU A 163 -20.27 9.56 15.03
C GLU A 163 -20.96 10.70 15.77
N THR A 164 -20.99 10.67 17.10
CA THR A 164 -21.49 11.78 17.92
C THR A 164 -20.67 13.05 17.69
N TYR A 165 -19.34 12.93 17.63
CA TYR A 165 -18.45 14.04 17.31
C TYR A 165 -18.70 14.59 15.90
N ILE A 166 -18.78 13.73 14.88
CA ILE A 166 -19.06 14.12 13.50
C ILE A 166 -20.43 14.82 13.40
N ALA A 167 -21.46 14.29 14.06
CA ALA A 167 -22.79 14.90 14.07
C ALA A 167 -22.78 16.31 14.69
N ARG A 168 -21.98 16.54 15.73
CA ARG A 168 -21.80 17.86 16.35
C ARG A 168 -21.08 18.85 15.45
N LEU A 169 -20.17 18.40 14.58
CA LEU A 169 -19.53 19.25 13.59
C LEU A 169 -20.53 19.79 12.55
N ALA A 170 -21.67 19.10 12.38
CA ALA A 170 -22.72 19.46 11.43
C ALA A 170 -22.15 19.82 10.05
N PRO A 171 -21.46 18.90 9.35
CA PRO A 171 -20.62 19.22 8.20
C PRO A 171 -21.41 19.88 7.05
N ILE A 172 -21.32 21.22 6.97
CA ILE A 172 -22.08 22.03 6.02
C ILE A 172 -21.30 22.14 4.70
N SER A 173 -19.96 22.30 4.80
CA SER A 173 -19.09 22.45 3.64
C SER A 173 -18.59 21.11 3.11
N GLU A 174 -18.09 21.11 1.87
CA GLU A 174 -17.43 19.96 1.27
C GLU A 174 -16.18 19.53 2.05
N THR A 175 -15.42 20.49 2.59
CA THR A 175 -14.27 20.22 3.46
C THR A 175 -14.68 19.49 4.73
N ASP A 176 -15.79 19.89 5.36
CA ASP A 176 -16.26 19.24 6.58
C ASP A 176 -16.74 17.81 6.31
N ARG A 177 -17.38 17.58 5.16
CA ARG A 177 -17.79 16.22 4.74
C ARG A 177 -16.58 15.35 4.46
N TYR A 178 -15.61 15.86 3.72
CA TYR A 178 -14.36 15.14 3.46
C TYR A 178 -13.62 14.80 4.77
N PHE A 179 -13.54 15.74 5.71
CA PHE A 179 -12.95 15.49 7.02
C PHE A 179 -13.71 14.40 7.77
N ALA A 180 -15.05 14.47 7.82
CA ALA A 180 -15.88 13.46 8.47
C ALA A 180 -15.69 12.06 7.86
N GLU A 181 -15.65 11.95 6.53
CA GLU A 181 -15.36 10.70 5.82
C GLU A 181 -13.99 10.15 6.21
N ARG A 182 -12.95 10.99 6.22
CA ARG A 182 -11.59 10.56 6.60
C ARG A 182 -11.52 10.12 8.06
N VAL A 183 -12.25 10.77 8.97
CA VAL A 183 -12.34 10.33 10.36
C VAL A 183 -12.95 8.93 10.45
N ARG A 184 -14.06 8.67 9.74
CA ARG A 184 -14.71 7.34 9.73
C ARG A 184 -13.81 6.24 9.17
N GLU A 185 -13.18 6.50 8.02
CA GLU A 185 -12.27 5.54 7.39
C GLU A 185 -11.11 5.17 8.33
N ASN A 186 -10.51 6.17 8.98
CA ASN A 186 -9.41 5.94 9.92
C ASN A 186 -9.89 5.20 11.18
N ALA A 187 -11.07 5.53 11.70
CA ALA A 187 -11.68 4.82 12.82
C ALA A 187 -11.91 3.34 12.51
N ALA A 188 -12.56 3.04 11.38
CA ALA A 188 -12.81 1.67 10.95
C ALA A 188 -11.50 0.87 10.82
N LEU A 189 -10.47 1.49 10.24
CA LEU A 189 -9.14 0.89 10.12
C LEU A 189 -8.47 0.57 11.46
N LEU A 190 -8.63 1.42 12.47
CA LEU A 190 -8.07 1.21 13.81
C LEU A 190 -8.86 0.20 14.62
N LEU A 191 -10.19 0.16 14.46
CA LEU A 191 -11.08 -0.64 15.28
C LEU A 191 -11.37 -2.04 14.71
N GLN A 192 -11.00 -2.31 13.46
CA GLN A 192 -11.13 -3.64 12.85
C GLN A 192 -10.55 -4.74 13.77
N PRO A 193 -11.33 -5.80 14.06
CA PRO A 193 -10.81 -6.95 14.80
C PRO A 193 -9.68 -7.62 14.02
N PRO A 194 -8.71 -8.26 14.70
CA PRO A 194 -7.68 -9.02 14.02
C PRO A 194 -8.35 -10.09 13.16
N SER A 195 -8.05 -10.08 11.87
CA SER A 195 -8.52 -11.12 10.95
C SER A 195 -8.01 -12.46 11.44
N VAL A 196 -8.90 -13.30 11.96
CA VAL A 196 -8.62 -14.68 12.31
C VAL A 196 -8.18 -15.37 11.01
N GLN A 197 -6.88 -15.62 10.88
CA GLN A 197 -6.40 -16.60 9.91
C GLN A 197 -6.96 -17.95 10.37
N THR A 198 -8.05 -18.38 9.76
CA THR A 198 -8.52 -19.76 9.88
C THR A 198 -7.40 -20.63 9.31
N PRO A 199 -6.76 -21.51 10.10
CA PRO A 199 -5.79 -22.44 9.55
C PRO A 199 -6.49 -23.33 8.51
N PRO A 200 -5.83 -23.71 7.41
CA PRO A 200 -6.42 -24.61 6.45
C PRO A 200 -6.80 -25.90 7.17
N VAL A 201 -8.07 -26.27 7.04
CA VAL A 201 -8.58 -27.59 7.45
C VAL A 201 -7.70 -28.62 6.76
N LYS A 202 -6.95 -29.41 7.53
CA LYS A 202 -6.34 -30.63 7.03
C LYS A 202 -7.50 -31.58 6.73
N ASP A 203 -7.77 -31.79 5.45
CA ASP A 203 -8.58 -32.93 5.02
C ASP A 203 -7.84 -34.22 5.42
N THR A 204 -8.19 -34.74 6.60
CA THR A 204 -8.02 -36.15 6.90
C THR A 204 -9.24 -36.88 6.36
N SER A 205 -9.28 -37.07 5.04
CA SER A 205 -10.09 -38.10 4.43
C SER A 205 -9.34 -39.40 4.61
N VAL A 206 -9.66 -40.07 5.72
CA VAL A 206 -9.32 -41.46 5.97
C VAL A 206 -10.07 -42.32 4.95
N ASP A 207 -9.27 -43.10 4.25
CA ASP A 207 -9.58 -44.32 3.53
C ASP A 207 -10.48 -45.25 4.36
N ASP A 208 -11.66 -45.59 3.82
CA ASP A 208 -12.44 -46.77 4.22
C ASP A 208 -13.16 -47.32 2.97
N GLY A 209 -12.46 -48.24 2.30
CA GLY A 209 -12.97 -49.55 1.87
C GLY A 209 -14.17 -49.65 0.92
N GLU A 210 -13.89 -50.09 -0.31
CA GLU A 210 -14.27 -51.44 -0.81
C GLU A 210 -13.39 -51.85 -2.00
#